data_AF-A0A3D1ZHJ3-F1
#
_entry.id   AF-A0A3D1ZHJ3-F1
#
_cell.length_a   1.000
_cell.length_b   1.000
_cell.length_c   1.000
_cell.angle_alpha   90.00
_cell.angle_beta   90.00
_cell.angle_gamma   90.00
#
_symmetry.space_group_name_H-M   'P 1'
#
loop_
_entity.id
_entity.type
_entity.pdbx_description
1 polymer ?
#
loop_
_entity_poly.entity_id
_entity_poly.type
_entity_poly.pdbx_seq_one_letter_code
_entity_poly.pdbx_strand_id
1 'polypeptide(L)' 'MKIRFRAPVFPGETVRASGTVRSVRQIEDATEVAVSVQVTKANDEAAITGDARVRIE' A
#
# COMPACT_ATOMS: atom_id res chain seq x y z
N MET A 1 0.64 10.70 -2.88
CA MET A 1 0.99 9.43 -2.21
C MET A 1 1.70 9.75 -0.90
N LYS A 2 1.30 9.16 0.23
CA LYS A 2 1.95 9.40 1.54
C LYS A 2 2.53 8.09 2.03
N ILE A 3 3.86 7.99 2.07
CA ILE A 3 4.60 6.79 2.49
C ILE A 3 5.36 7.09 3.78
N ARG A 4 5.40 6.11 4.69
CA ARG A 4 6.25 6.11 5.87
C ARG A 4 7.09 4.85 5.87
N PHE A 5 8.40 5.04 5.91
CA PHE A 5 9.37 3.97 6.16
C PHE A 5 9.43 3.73 7.68
N ARG A 6 9.26 2.47 8.09
CA ARG A 6 9.20 2.06 9.49
C ARG A 6 10.41 1.24 9.89
N ALA A 7 10.90 0.39 9.00
CA ALA A 7 12.08 -0.44 9.18
C ALA A 7 12.79 -0.66 7.84
N PRO A 8 14.12 -0.87 7.82
CA PRO A 8 14.85 -1.21 6.61
C PRO A 8 14.48 -2.62 6.11
N VAL A 9 14.49 -2.77 4.79
CA VAL A 9 14.43 -4.06 4.09
C VAL A 9 15.76 -4.28 3.40
N PHE A 10 16.36 -5.45 3.61
CA PHE A 10 17.66 -5.81 3.07
C PHE A 10 17.52 -6.75 1.87
N PRO A 11 18.52 -6.79 0.96
CA PRO A 11 18.53 -7.73 -0.16
C PRO A 11 18.36 -9.19 0.32
N GLY A 12 17.51 -9.94 -0.38
CA GLY A 12 17.20 -11.33 -0.04
C GLY A 12 16.09 -11.51 1.01
N GLU A 13 15.65 -10.45 1.68
CA GLU A 13 14.50 -10.54 2.58
C GLU A 13 13.19 -10.73 1.80
N THR A 14 12.33 -11.61 2.32
CA THR A 14 10.96 -11.75 1.82
C THR A 14 10.06 -10.75 2.52
N VAL A 15 9.27 -10.02 1.73
CA VAL A 15 8.24 -9.10 2.22
C VAL A 15 6.86 -9.51 1.70
N ARG A 16 5.81 -9.14 2.41
CA ARG A 16 4.42 -9.29 2.00
C ARG A 16 3.79 -7.90 1.88
N ALA A 17 3.18 -7.62 0.73
CA ALA A 17 2.39 -6.42 0.53
C ALA A 17 0.91 -6.72 0.77
N SER A 18 0.24 -5.87 1.52
CA SER A 18 -1.20 -5.91 1.74
C SER A 18 -1.81 -4.53 1.57
N GLY A 19 -3.11 -4.49 1.27
CA GLY A 19 -3.84 -3.26 1.11
C GLY A 19 -5.28 -3.37 1.57
N THR A 20 -5.80 -2.29 2.15
CA THR A 20 -7.20 -2.18 2.55
C THR A 20 -7.83 -1.02 1.79
N VAL A 21 -8.87 -1.30 1.02
CA VAL A 21 -9.66 -0.27 0.34
C VAL A 21 -10.34 0.61 1.39
N ARG A 22 -10.07 1.92 1.32
CA ARG A 22 -10.67 2.92 2.20
C ARG A 22 -11.88 3.60 1.57
N SER A 23 -11.85 3.83 0.26
CA SER A 23 -12.97 4.41 -0.47
C SER A 23 -12.89 4.06 -1.95
N VAL A 24 -14.05 4.00 -2.59
CA VAL A 24 -14.22 3.83 -4.03
C VAL A 24 -15.09 4.98 -4.53
N ARG A 25 -14.64 5.70 -5.56
CA ARG A 25 -15.37 6.83 -6.13
C ARG A 25 -15.31 6.78 -7.65
N GLN A 26 -16.46 6.97 -8.30
CA GLN A 26 -16.50 7.25 -9.74
C GLN A 26 -15.96 8.65 -10.04
N ILE A 27 -15.02 8.71 -10.97
CA ILE A 27 -14.51 9.91 -11.62
C ILE A 27 -14.82 9.79 -13.12
N GLU A 28 -14.75 10.88 -13.87
CA GLU A 28 -15.19 11.01 -15.28
C GLU A 28 -15.21 9.69 -16.07
N ASP A 29 -14.05 9.12 -16.36
CA ASP A 29 -13.91 7.91 -17.16
C ASP A 29 -13.25 6.75 -16.40
N ALA A 30 -13.31 6.74 -15.05
CA ALA A 30 -12.69 5.67 -14.27
C ALA A 30 -13.20 5.57 -12.82
N THR A 31 -12.84 4.48 -12.15
CA THR A 31 -13.01 4.35 -10.71
C THR A 31 -11.72 4.71 -9.99
N GLU A 32 -11.74 5.74 -9.15
CA GLU A 32 -10.67 6.02 -8.19
C GLU A 32 -10.86 5.20 -6.92
N VAL A 33 -9.85 4.42 -6.53
CA VAL A 33 -9.83 3.63 -5.31
C VAL A 33 -8.73 4.14 -4.38
N ALA A 34 -9.10 4.62 -3.20
CA ALA A 34 -8.15 4.96 -2.14
C ALA A 34 -7.82 3.70 -1.33
N VAL A 35 -6.53 3.41 -1.16
CA VAL A 35 -6.03 2.19 -0.52
C VAL A 35 -5.01 2.55 0.56
N SER A 36 -5.20 2.00 1.76
CA SER A 36 -4.16 1.93 2.77
C SER A 36 -3.24 0.77 2.41
N VAL A 37 -1.95 1.01 2.23
CA VAL A 37 -0.96 -0.03 1.89
C VAL A 37 -0.03 -0.30 3.07
N GLN A 38 0.33 -1.56 3.24
CA GLN A 38 1.30 -2.01 4.22
C GLN A 38 2.24 -3.04 3.58
N VAL A 39 3.52 -2.95 3.92
CA VAL A 39 4.52 -3.96 3.59
C VAL A 39 5.07 -4.49 4.90
N THR A 40 4.94 -5.79 5.11
CA THR A 40 5.49 -6.50 6.27
C THR A 40 6.66 -7.39 5.86
N LYS A 41 7.62 -7.55 6.76
CA LYS A 41 8.69 -8.54 6.66
C LYS A 41 8.15 -9.92 7.07
N ALA A 42 8.94 -10.97 6.88
CA ALA A 42 8.54 -12.35 7.22
C ALA A 42 8.25 -12.57 8.72
N ASN A 43 8.77 -11.71 9.60
CA ASN A 43 8.52 -11.69 11.04
C ASN A 43 7.33 -10.80 11.45
N ASP A 44 6.47 -10.42 10.49
CA ASP A 44 5.32 -9.52 10.64
C ASP A 44 5.66 -8.06 11.04
N GLU A 45 6.94 -7.68 11.07
CA GLU A 45 7.36 -6.31 11.26
C GLU A 45 6.97 -5.44 10.06
N ALA A 46 6.29 -4.32 10.31
CA ALA A 46 5.94 -3.37 9.26
C ALA A 46 7.21 -2.63 8.78
N ALA A 47 7.56 -2.79 7.51
CA ALA A 47 8.65 -2.06 6.85
C ALA A 47 8.16 -0.75 6.23
N ILE A 48 6.99 -0.77 5.58
CA ILE A 48 6.37 0.38 4.93
C ILE A 48 4.90 0.45 5.30
N THR A 49 4.41 1.66 5.56
CA THR A 49 2.97 1.96 5.67
C THR A 49 2.67 3.19 4.83
N GLY A 50 1.52 3.24 4.17
CA GLY A 50 1.18 4.41 3.36
C GLY A 50 -0.25 4.43 2.85
N ASP A 51 -0.57 5.52 2.17
CA ASP A 51 -1.84 5.73 1.49
C ASP A 51 -1.59 5.98 0.00
N ALA A 52 -2.31 5.23 -0.83
CA ALA A 52 -2.28 5.31 -2.28
C ALA A 52 -3.69 5.57 -2.84
N ARG A 53 -3.74 6.10 -4.06
CA ARG A 53 -4.95 6.17 -4.88
C ARG A 53 -4.63 5.54 -6.22
N VAL A 54 -5.46 4.60 -6.65
CA VAL A 54 -5.32 3.89 -7.93
C VAL A 54 -6.54 4.17 -8.80
N ARG A 55 -6.32 4.30 -10.10
CA ARG A 55 -7.37 4.44 -11.11
C ARG A 55 -7.60 3.07 -11.75
N ILE A 56 -8.84 2.63 -11.85
CA ILE A 56 -9.26 1.39 -12.49
C ILE A 56 -10.20 1.75 -13.65
N GLU A 57 -9.92 1.21 -14.83
CA GLU A 57 -10.67 1.38 -16.08
C GLU A 57 -11.35 0.07 -16.48
#